data_AF-E3ZMW7-F1
#
_entry.id   AF-E3ZMW7-F1
#
_cell.length_a   1.000
_cell.length_b   1.000
_cell.length_c   1.000
_cell.angle_alpha   90.00
_cell.angle_beta   90.00
_cell.angle_gamma   90.00
#
_symmetry.space_group_name_H-M   'P 1'
#
loop_
_entity.id
_entity.type
_entity.pdbx_description
1 polymer ?
#
loop_
_entity_poly.entity_id
_entity_poly.type
_entity_poly.pdbx_seq_one_letter_code
_entity_poly.pdbx_strand_id
1 'polypeptide(L)'
;MRTTAQERLDNAINEFEEITNEEVVTSPLIPQDYLNDGDYVVITKSENYALNLCTTNLEGFEDRHFLDEKLIYSTFVETYSGETYYIYITQTAEFDEDDAVEFLATQEQIYEYHKQEEQKTVILKMELS
;
A
#
# COMPACT_ATOMS: atom_id res chain seq x y z
N MET A 1 6.35 -21.83 12.39
CA MET A 1 4.89 -21.68 12.22
C MET A 1 4.71 -20.47 11.33
N ARG A 2 3.98 -20.57 10.21
CA ARG A 2 3.67 -19.39 9.40
C ARG A 2 2.63 -18.55 10.16
N THR A 3 2.78 -17.24 10.15
CA THR A 3 1.80 -16.29 10.70
C THR A 3 0.67 -16.10 9.69
N THR A 4 -0.51 -15.67 10.16
CA THR A 4 -1.63 -15.34 9.27
C THR A 4 -1.23 -14.29 8.23
N ALA A 5 -0.48 -13.25 8.64
CA ALA A 5 0.02 -12.21 7.73
C ALA A 5 0.98 -12.76 6.65
N GLN A 6 1.84 -13.75 6.99
CA GLN A 6 2.68 -14.40 5.98
C GLN A 6 1.83 -15.20 4.96
N GLU A 7 0.79 -15.90 5.42
CA GLU A 7 -0.11 -16.62 4.51
C GLU A 7 -0.87 -15.65 3.59
N ARG A 8 -1.26 -14.48 4.10
CA ARG A 8 -1.87 -13.40 3.29
C ARG A 8 -0.90 -12.83 2.27
N LEU A 9 0.36 -12.59 2.64
CA LEU A 9 1.39 -12.16 1.69
C LEU A 9 1.59 -13.20 0.58
N ASP A 10 1.71 -14.48 0.94
CA ASP A 10 1.86 -15.56 -0.05
C ASP A 10 0.66 -15.59 -1.02
N ASN A 11 -0.57 -15.41 -0.51
CA ASN A 11 -1.77 -15.31 -1.34
C ASN A 11 -1.77 -14.07 -2.25
N ALA A 12 -1.34 -12.92 -1.74
CA ALA A 12 -1.24 -11.69 -2.53
C ALA A 12 -0.25 -11.84 -3.68
N ILE A 13 0.89 -12.52 -3.45
CA ILE A 13 1.85 -12.83 -4.52
C ILE A 13 1.21 -13.74 -5.57
N ASN A 14 0.57 -14.84 -5.16
CA ASN A 14 -0.09 -15.75 -6.10
C ASN A 14 -1.16 -15.04 -6.93
N GLU A 15 -1.99 -14.19 -6.30
CA GLU A 15 -3.02 -13.42 -7.01
C GLU A 15 -2.41 -12.39 -7.98
N PHE A 16 -1.31 -11.74 -7.58
CA PHE A 16 -0.54 -10.88 -8.47
C PHE A 16 0.00 -11.63 -9.69
N GLU A 17 0.57 -12.83 -9.50
CA GLU A 17 1.06 -13.67 -10.60
C GLU A 17 -0.08 -14.07 -11.55
N GLU A 18 -1.25 -14.42 -11.02
CA GLU A 18 -2.44 -14.74 -11.81
C GLU A 18 -2.98 -13.54 -12.60
N ILE A 19 -3.04 -12.35 -11.98
CA ILE A 19 -3.53 -11.11 -12.62
C ILE A 19 -2.61 -10.66 -13.75
N THR A 20 -1.30 -10.72 -13.51
CA THR A 20 -0.30 -10.20 -14.45
C THR A 20 0.21 -11.25 -15.44
N ASN A 21 -0.02 -12.53 -15.17
CA ASN A 21 0.58 -13.66 -15.87
C ASN A 21 2.13 -13.58 -15.85
N GLU A 22 2.67 -13.10 -14.73
CA GLU A 22 4.09 -13.01 -14.43
C GLU A 22 4.43 -13.98 -13.30
N GLU A 23 5.60 -14.62 -13.35
CA GLU A 23 6.09 -15.47 -12.27
C GLU A 23 7.26 -14.77 -11.56
N VAL A 24 7.22 -14.68 -10.23
CA VAL A 24 8.28 -14.03 -9.45
C VAL A 24 9.50 -14.94 -9.33
N VAL A 25 10.69 -14.37 -9.55
CA VAL A 25 11.95 -15.12 -9.47
C VAL A 25 12.23 -15.61 -8.05
N THR A 26 11.92 -14.78 -7.05
CA THR A 26 12.13 -15.08 -5.64
C THR A 26 11.06 -14.39 -4.82
N SER A 27 10.44 -15.14 -3.90
CA SER A 27 9.46 -14.57 -2.97
C SER A 27 10.11 -13.46 -2.12
N PRO A 28 9.42 -12.33 -1.91
CA PRO A 28 9.97 -11.21 -1.16
C PRO A 28 10.20 -11.59 0.30
N LEU A 29 11.37 -11.27 0.83
CA LEU A 29 11.69 -11.45 2.25
C LEU A 29 11.30 -10.17 3.02
N ILE A 30 10.07 -10.15 3.53
CA ILE A 30 9.56 -9.06 4.37
C ILE A 30 9.73 -9.46 5.85
N PRO A 31 10.36 -8.62 6.70
CA PRO A 31 10.46 -8.91 8.12
C PRO A 31 9.08 -9.07 8.76
N GLN A 32 8.93 -10.08 9.64
CA GLN A 32 7.64 -10.44 10.21
C GLN A 32 7.00 -9.33 11.03
N ASP A 33 7.78 -8.48 11.70
CA ASP A 33 7.26 -7.37 12.49
C ASP A 33 6.45 -6.41 11.60
N TYR A 34 6.96 -6.06 10.40
CA TYR A 34 6.22 -5.22 9.45
C TYR A 34 4.97 -5.91 8.89
N LEU A 35 4.99 -7.23 8.68
CA LEU A 35 3.80 -7.95 8.22
C LEU A 35 2.72 -8.02 9.30
N ASN A 36 3.10 -8.16 10.56
CA ASN A 36 2.15 -8.23 11.66
C ASN A 36 1.60 -6.85 12.04
N ASP A 37 2.38 -5.79 11.86
CA ASP A 37 1.96 -4.41 12.14
C ASP A 37 1.19 -3.79 10.95
N GLY A 38 1.34 -4.36 9.76
CA GLY A 38 0.69 -3.88 8.53
C GLY A 38 -0.75 -4.36 8.37
N ASP A 39 -1.60 -3.48 7.89
CA ASP A 39 -2.99 -3.81 7.56
C ASP A 39 -3.14 -4.28 6.11
N TYR A 40 -2.35 -3.73 5.20
CA TYR A 40 -2.44 -4.05 3.77
C TYR A 40 -1.06 -4.32 3.15
N VAL A 41 -1.05 -5.21 2.17
CA VAL A 41 0.00 -5.32 1.16
C VAL A 41 -0.51 -4.71 -0.15
N VAL A 42 0.32 -3.87 -0.76
CA VAL A 42 0.06 -3.22 -2.04
C VAL A 42 1.16 -3.59 -3.02
N ILE A 43 0.79 -4.03 -4.22
CA ILE A 43 1.74 -4.32 -5.30
C ILE A 43 1.47 -3.37 -6.46
N THR A 44 2.50 -2.68 -6.93
CA THR A 44 2.40 -1.67 -7.96
C THR A 44 3.50 -1.82 -9.01
N LYS A 45 3.29 -1.19 -10.17
CA LYS A 45 4.33 -1.03 -11.19
C LYS A 45 5.23 0.20 -10.97
N SER A 46 4.85 1.11 -10.07
CA SER A 46 5.55 2.38 -9.83
C SER A 46 6.38 2.32 -8.56
N GLU A 47 7.62 2.80 -8.58
CA GLU A 47 8.48 2.89 -7.38
C GLU A 47 7.91 3.82 -6.30
N ASN A 48 7.07 4.76 -6.69
CA ASN A 48 6.40 5.66 -5.76
C ASN A 48 4.91 5.30 -5.70
N TYR A 49 4.52 4.63 -4.63
CA TYR A 49 3.11 4.42 -4.29
C TYR A 49 2.54 5.67 -3.62
N ALA A 50 1.45 6.19 -4.19
CA ALA A 50 0.68 7.25 -3.57
C ALA A 50 -0.26 6.64 -2.52
N LEU A 51 -0.10 7.05 -1.26
CA LEU A 51 -0.94 6.60 -0.14
C LEU A 51 -2.40 6.99 -0.38
N ASN A 52 -3.31 6.13 0.09
CA ASN A 52 -4.74 6.40 0.04
C ASN A 52 -5.12 7.67 0.79
N LEU A 53 -6.19 8.29 0.31
CA LEU A 53 -6.77 9.50 0.88
C LEU A 53 -8.17 9.23 1.41
N CYS A 54 -8.51 9.90 2.51
CA CYS A 54 -9.87 9.96 3.05
C CYS A 54 -10.30 11.41 3.29
N THR A 55 -11.58 11.59 3.61
CA THR A 55 -12.16 12.84 4.08
C THR A 55 -12.80 12.60 5.43
N THR A 56 -12.83 13.61 6.29
CA THR A 56 -13.39 13.49 7.64
C THR A 56 -14.54 14.47 7.88
N ASN A 57 -15.28 14.27 8.97
CA ASN A 57 -16.37 15.12 9.43
C ASN A 57 -15.98 16.03 10.61
N LEU A 58 -14.68 16.12 10.93
CA LEU A 58 -14.17 17.00 11.98
C LEU A 58 -14.41 18.47 11.64
N GLU A 59 -14.86 19.23 12.63
CA GLU A 59 -15.18 20.66 12.48
C GLU A 59 -13.92 21.45 12.08
N GLY A 60 -14.03 22.28 11.05
CA GLY A 60 -12.92 23.11 10.54
C GLY A 60 -12.01 22.43 9.51
N PHE A 61 -12.27 21.17 9.18
CA PHE A 61 -11.56 20.41 8.14
C PHE A 61 -12.46 19.96 7.00
N GLU A 62 -13.60 20.62 6.81
CA GLU A 62 -14.52 20.32 5.73
C GLU A 62 -13.81 20.42 4.37
N ASP A 63 -14.07 19.46 3.49
CA ASP A 63 -13.48 19.33 2.15
C ASP A 63 -11.94 19.19 2.11
N ARG A 64 -11.30 18.83 3.23
CA ARG A 64 -9.87 18.50 3.28
C ARG A 64 -9.63 17.00 3.07
N HIS A 65 -8.50 16.68 2.44
CA HIS A 65 -8.01 15.31 2.30
C HIS A 65 -6.98 14.98 3.36
N PHE A 66 -7.05 13.77 3.87
CA PHE A 66 -6.14 13.21 4.86
C PHE A 66 -5.52 11.94 4.30
N LEU A 67 -4.29 11.63 4.69
CA LEU A 67 -3.66 10.34 4.44
C LEU A 67 -4.38 9.29 5.29
N ASP A 68 -5.04 8.35 4.63
CA ASP A 68 -5.80 7.26 5.26
C ASP A 68 -4.90 6.11 5.71
N GLU A 69 -3.65 6.13 5.28
CA GLU A 69 -2.67 5.10 5.60
C GLU A 69 -1.25 5.67 5.69
N LYS A 70 -0.39 4.91 6.37
CA LYS A 70 1.05 5.15 6.51
C LYS A 70 1.80 4.03 5.84
N LEU A 71 2.89 4.38 5.14
CA LEU A 71 3.86 3.40 4.65
C LEU A 71 4.76 2.94 5.79
N ILE A 72 4.80 1.64 6.08
CA ILE A 72 5.66 1.09 7.14
C ILE A 72 6.81 0.25 6.59
N TYR A 73 6.67 -0.34 5.40
CA TYR A 73 7.74 -1.07 4.73
C TYR A 73 7.58 -1.04 3.22
N SER A 74 8.69 -1.09 2.48
CA SER A 74 8.68 -1.28 1.03
C SER A 74 9.82 -2.16 0.57
N THR A 75 9.58 -2.91 -0.50
CA THR A 75 10.56 -3.73 -1.20
C THR A 75 10.15 -3.86 -2.66
N PHE A 76 10.92 -4.58 -3.46
CA PHE A 76 10.56 -4.93 -4.83
C PHE A 76 10.70 -6.44 -5.05
N VAL A 77 10.16 -6.89 -6.17
CA VAL A 77 10.33 -8.22 -6.72
C VAL A 77 10.62 -8.14 -8.22
N GLU A 78 11.38 -9.11 -8.72
CA GLU A 78 11.68 -9.27 -10.14
C GLU A 78 10.94 -10.49 -10.68
N THR A 79 10.46 -10.41 -11.92
CA THR A 79 9.79 -11.52 -12.60
C THR A 79 10.73 -12.18 -13.61
N TYR A 80 10.43 -13.41 -14.03
CA TYR A 80 11.23 -14.11 -15.05
C TYR A 80 11.21 -13.42 -16.42
N SER A 81 10.25 -12.52 -16.69
CA SER A 81 10.23 -11.69 -17.90
C SER A 81 11.20 -10.50 -17.83
N GLY A 82 11.79 -10.24 -16.65
CA GLY A 82 12.72 -9.13 -16.42
C GLY A 82 12.04 -7.83 -15.99
N GLU A 83 10.75 -7.87 -15.64
CA GLU A 83 10.03 -6.73 -15.09
C GLU A 83 10.24 -6.61 -13.57
N THR A 84 10.17 -5.38 -13.05
CA THR A 84 10.24 -5.08 -11.63
C THR A 84 8.91 -4.55 -11.13
N TYR A 85 8.45 -5.08 -10.01
CA TYR A 85 7.25 -4.63 -9.31
C TYR A 85 7.59 -4.28 -7.87
N TYR A 86 6.87 -3.31 -7.32
CA TYR A 86 7.13 -2.78 -5.99
C TYR A 86 6.04 -3.22 -5.03
N ILE A 87 6.44 -3.59 -3.83
CA ILE A 87 5.58 -4.08 -2.76
C ILE A 87 5.68 -3.10 -1.59
N TYR A 88 4.54 -2.67 -1.10
CA TYR A 88 4.40 -1.77 0.03
C TYR A 88 3.54 -2.43 1.09
N ILE A 89 3.97 -2.32 2.34
CA ILE A 89 3.15 -2.66 3.50
C ILE A 89 2.66 -1.35 4.10
N THR A 90 1.35 -1.20 4.18
CA THR A 90 0.71 -0.02 4.75
C THR A 90 -0.10 -0.35 5.99
N GLN A 91 -0.24 0.63 6.86
CA GLN A 91 -1.04 0.58 8.07
C GLN A 91 -2.06 1.71 8.02
N THR A 92 -3.29 1.44 8.43
CA THR A 92 -4.37 2.41 8.51
C THR A 92 -3.97 3.55 9.45
N ALA A 93 -4.20 4.78 9.02
CA ALA A 93 -3.99 5.94 9.84
C ALA A 93 -5.20 6.15 10.76
N GLU A 94 -5.00 5.94 12.06
CA GLU A 94 -5.95 6.41 13.08
C GLU A 94 -5.55 7.81 13.54
N PHE A 95 -6.50 8.73 13.50
CA PHE A 95 -6.34 10.12 13.95
C PHE A 95 -7.66 10.66 14.50
N ASP A 96 -7.57 11.66 15.36
CA ASP A 96 -8.69 12.38 15.96
C ASP A 96 -8.55 13.91 15.77
N GLU A 97 -9.37 14.70 16.46
CA GLU A 97 -9.35 16.16 16.33
C GLU A 97 -8.02 16.80 16.78
N ASP A 98 -7.32 16.20 17.73
CA ASP A 98 -6.11 16.76 18.32
C ASP A 98 -4.88 16.56 17.42
N ASP A 99 -4.87 15.50 16.60
CA ASP A 99 -3.73 15.13 15.74
C ASP A 99 -4.03 15.10 14.22
N ALA A 100 -5.28 15.33 13.79
CA ALA A 100 -5.69 15.35 12.37
C ALA A 100 -4.78 16.19 11.46
N VAL A 101 -4.23 17.29 11.95
CA VAL A 101 -3.34 18.18 11.18
C VAL A 101 -2.09 17.44 10.66
N GLU A 102 -1.60 16.45 11.39
CA GLU A 102 -0.43 15.65 10.98
C GLU A 102 -0.72 14.77 9.77
N PHE A 103 -1.99 14.46 9.54
CA PHE A 103 -2.46 13.57 8.47
C PHE A 103 -3.01 14.35 7.28
N LEU A 104 -3.06 15.68 7.32
CA LEU A 104 -3.47 16.49 6.17
C LEU A 104 -2.59 16.20 4.96
N ALA A 105 -3.24 15.77 3.87
CA ALA A 105 -2.55 15.53 2.62
C ALA A 105 -2.12 16.85 1.97
N THR A 106 -0.87 16.90 1.55
CA THR A 106 -0.35 17.99 0.73
C THR A 106 -0.96 17.95 -0.68
N GLN A 107 -0.94 19.08 -1.38
CA GLN A 107 -1.42 19.14 -2.77
C GLN A 107 -0.66 18.19 -3.70
N GLU A 108 0.63 17.96 -3.44
CA GLU A 108 1.44 17.01 -4.19
C GLU A 108 0.97 15.56 -3.97
N GLN A 109 0.69 15.17 -2.73
CA GLN A 109 0.15 13.85 -2.41
C GLN A 109 -1.23 13.63 -3.06
N ILE A 110 -2.09 14.65 -3.04
CA ILE A 110 -3.40 14.61 -3.71
C ILE A 110 -3.24 14.42 -5.22
N TYR A 111 -2.32 15.17 -5.84
CA TYR A 111 -2.04 15.04 -7.26
C TYR A 111 -1.51 13.65 -7.62
N GLU A 112 -0.52 13.14 -6.89
CA GLU A 112 0.05 11.81 -7.16
C GLU A 112 -0.96 10.69 -6.92
N TYR A 113 -1.84 10.81 -5.92
CA TYR A 113 -2.96 9.88 -5.73
C TYR A 113 -3.87 9.83 -6.95
N HIS A 114 -4.35 10.97 -7.44
CA HIS A 114 -5.21 11.01 -8.62
C HIS A 114 -4.52 10.51 -9.89
N LYS A 115 -3.24 10.84 -10.06
CA LYS A 115 -2.43 10.34 -11.19
C LYS A 115 -2.24 8.82 -11.14
N GLN A 116 -2.03 8.25 -9.95
CA GLN A 116 -1.97 6.80 -9.73
C GLN A 116 -3.30 6.13 -10.10
N GLU A 117 -4.45 6.70 -9.71
CA GLU A 117 -5.78 6.20 -10.07
C GLU A 117 -6.04 6.28 -11.58
N GLU A 118 -5.67 7.38 -12.23
CA GLU A 118 -5.80 7.55 -13.68
C GLU A 118 -4.95 6.56 -14.47
N GLN A 119 -3.73 6.32 -14.00
CA GLN A 119 -2.76 5.42 -14.66
C GLN A 119 -2.95 3.94 -14.27
N LYS A 120 -3.74 3.66 -13.22
CA LYS A 120 -3.97 2.32 -12.66
C LYS A 120 -2.67 1.59 -12.35
N THR A 121 -1.74 2.26 -11.68
CA THR A 121 -0.41 1.70 -11.37
C THR A 121 -0.44 0.70 -10.21
N VAL A 122 -1.46 0.76 -9.36
CA VAL A 122 -1.74 -0.26 -8.33
C VAL A 122 -2.36 -1.48 -9.00
N ILE A 123 -1.69 -2.63 -8.84
CA ILE A 123 -2.10 -3.90 -9.45
C ILE A 123 -2.96 -4.68 -8.47
N LEU A 124 -2.52 -4.73 -7.21
CA LEU A 124 -3.19 -5.46 -6.14
C LEU A 124 -3.08 -4.67 -4.84
N LYS A 125 -4.17 -4.66 -4.06
CA LYS A 125 -4.19 -4.26 -2.66
C LYS A 125 -4.99 -5.29 -1.87
N MET A 126 -4.38 -5.90 -0.86
CA MET A 126 -4.99 -6.98 -0.07
C MET A 126 -4.73 -6.77 1.42
N GLU A 127 -5.72 -7.10 2.25
CA GLU A 127 -5.59 -7.10 3.71
C GLU A 127 -4.65 -8.21 4.20
N LEU A 128 -3.82 -7.89 5.21
CA LEU A 128 -2.89 -8.81 5.87
C LEU A 128 -3.47 -9.44 7.15
N SER A 129 -4.57 -8.92 7.68
CA SER A 129 -5.25 -9.42 8.89
C SER A 129 -6.53 -10.23 8.63
#